data_AF-A0A950CEW4-F1
#
_entry.id   AF-A0A950CEW4-F1
#
_cell.length_a   1.000
_cell.length_b   1.000
_cell.length_c   1.000
_cell.angle_alpha   90.00
_cell.angle_beta   90.00
_cell.angle_gamma   90.00
#
_symmetry.space_group_name_H-M   'P 1'
#
loop_
_entity.id
_entity.type
_entity.pdbx_description
1 polymer ?
#
loop_
_entity_poly.entity_id
_entity_poly.type
_entity_poly.pdbx_seq_one_letter_code
_entity_poly.pdbx_strand_id
1 'polypeptide(L)'
;MEVALKIDVDTHQGLAKGVPRLAKLLAAEGISATFFVAMGPDNSGRAMWRAFKNPGFISKMRRTRAASMYGLRTILSGTILPP
;
A
#
# COMPACT_ATOMS: atom_id res chain seq x y z
N MET A 1 -19.98 -18.69 -14.40
CA MET A 1 -19.67 -17.49 -13.59
C MET A 1 -18.15 -17.38 -13.58
N GLU A 2 -17.60 -16.34 -14.19
CA GLU A 2 -16.15 -16.13 -14.25
C GLU A 2 -15.73 -15.23 -13.09
N VAL A 3 -14.65 -15.62 -12.41
CA VAL A 3 -14.08 -14.87 -11.27
C VAL A 3 -12.66 -14.48 -11.66
N ALA A 4 -12.29 -13.22 -11.40
CA ALA A 4 -10.96 -12.70 -11.67
C ALA A 4 -10.31 -12.15 -10.40
N LEU A 5 -8.99 -12.28 -10.29
CA LEU A 5 -8.21 -11.76 -9.16
C LEU A 5 -7.59 -10.41 -9.53
N LYS A 6 -8.12 -9.33 -8.94
CA LYS A 6 -7.57 -7.97 -9.04
C LYS A 6 -6.69 -7.66 -7.83
N ILE A 7 -5.48 -7.18 -8.09
CA ILE A 7 -4.48 -6.87 -7.04
C ILE A 7 -4.06 -5.41 -7.19
N ASP A 8 -4.43 -4.57 -6.22
CA ASP A 8 -3.98 -3.17 -6.16
C ASP A 8 -2.62 -3.07 -5.47
N VAL A 9 -1.71 -2.27 -6.05
CA VAL A 9 -0.34 -2.08 -5.58
C VAL A 9 -0.13 -0.60 -5.30
N ASP A 10 -0.29 -0.23 -4.03
CA ASP A 10 -0.32 1.16 -3.58
C ASP A 10 1.01 1.70 -3.02
N THR A 11 2.04 0.84 -2.91
CA THR A 11 3.31 1.22 -2.26
C THR A 11 4.52 0.79 -3.06
N HIS A 12 5.60 1.56 -2.96
CA HIS A 12 6.88 1.22 -3.57
C HIS A 12 7.40 -0.15 -3.10
N GLN A 13 7.25 -0.47 -1.80
CA GLN A 13 7.64 -1.79 -1.30
C GLN A 13 6.73 -2.91 -1.83
N GLY A 14 5.41 -2.65 -1.94
CA GLY A 14 4.47 -3.58 -2.55
C GLY A 14 4.89 -3.93 -3.98
N LEU A 15 5.28 -2.93 -4.77
CA LEU A 15 5.77 -3.13 -6.12
C LEU A 15 7.13 -3.86 -6.15
N ALA A 16 8.13 -3.37 -5.42
CA ALA A 16 9.50 -3.89 -5.49
C ALA A 16 9.67 -5.29 -4.88
N LYS A 17 8.88 -5.61 -3.84
CA LYS A 17 9.05 -6.85 -3.03
C LYS A 17 7.82 -7.74 -3.04
N GLY A 18 6.61 -7.18 -3.05
CA GLY A 18 5.36 -7.93 -2.99
C GLY A 18 5.01 -8.57 -4.32
N VAL A 19 4.97 -7.78 -5.39
CA VAL A 19 4.58 -8.23 -6.73
C VAL A 19 5.42 -9.42 -7.23
N PRO A 20 6.77 -9.42 -7.15
CA PRO A 20 7.55 -10.56 -7.64
C PRO A 20 7.27 -11.86 -6.89
N ARG A 21 7.05 -11.78 -5.56
CA ARG A 21 6.74 -12.96 -4.74
C ARG A 21 5.35 -13.50 -5.03
N LEU A 22 4.36 -12.60 -5.12
CA LEU A 22 2.98 -12.98 -5.36
C LEU A 22 2.79 -13.51 -6.79
N ALA A 23 3.44 -12.88 -7.79
CA ALA A 23 3.43 -13.38 -9.16
C ALA A 23 4.04 -14.79 -9.27
N LYS A 24 5.15 -15.06 -8.56
CA LYS A 24 5.75 -16.40 -8.53
C LYS A 24 4.81 -17.45 -7.91
N LEU A 25 4.13 -17.10 -6.82
CA LEU A 25 3.15 -17.98 -6.18
C LEU A 25 1.97 -18.27 -7.11
N LEU A 26 1.37 -17.22 -7.70
CA LEU A 26 0.23 -17.36 -8.59
C LEU A 26 0.58 -18.18 -9.85
N ALA A 27 1.78 -18.00 -10.40
CA ALA A 27 2.26 -18.81 -11.51
C ALA A 27 2.44 -20.29 -11.13
N ALA A 28 2.92 -20.59 -9.92
CA ALA A 28 3.06 -21.96 -9.44
C ALA A 28 1.69 -22.66 -9.28
N GLU A 29 0.65 -21.90 -8.92
CA GLU A 29 -0.73 -22.39 -8.77
C GLU A 29 -1.55 -22.31 -10.07
N GLY A 30 -0.98 -21.80 -11.17
CA GLY A 30 -1.69 -21.63 -12.44
C GLY A 30 -2.85 -20.60 -12.39
N ILE A 31 -2.79 -19.64 -11.46
CA ILE A 31 -3.84 -18.64 -11.25
C ILE A 31 -3.50 -17.35 -12.00
N SER A 32 -4.43 -16.91 -12.85
CA SER A 32 -4.33 -15.61 -13.52
C SER A 32 -4.78 -14.46 -12.60
N ALA A 33 -4.00 -13.38 -12.56
CA ALA A 33 -4.34 -12.16 -11.83
C ALA A 33 -3.85 -10.91 -12.56
N THR A 34 -4.50 -9.78 -12.30
CA THR A 34 -4.14 -8.48 -12.87
C THR A 34 -3.66 -7.54 -11.76
N PHE A 35 -2.46 -6.99 -11.93
CA PHE A 35 -1.86 -6.03 -11.01
C PHE A 35 -2.13 -4.59 -11.47
N PHE A 36 -2.69 -3.78 -10.58
CA PHE A 36 -2.94 -2.36 -10.79
C PHE A 36 -1.94 -1.56 -9.95
N VAL A 37 -0.95 -0.98 -10.61
CA VAL A 37 0.14 -0.26 -9.94
C VAL A 37 -0.15 1.22 -9.92
N ALA A 38 -0.30 1.78 -8.71
CA ALA A 38 -0.37 3.23 -8.55
C ALA A 38 1.02 3.83 -8.83
N MET A 39 1.15 4.58 -9.92
CA MET A 39 2.38 5.29 -10.28
C MET A 39 2.30 6.77 -9.90
N GLY A 40 3.37 7.28 -9.28
CA GLY A 40 3.51 8.69 -8.90
C GLY A 40 4.47 8.88 -7.72
N PRO A 41 4.93 10.10 -7.45
CA PRO A 41 5.71 10.38 -6.25
C PRO A 41 4.90 9.99 -5.01
N ASP A 42 5.53 9.26 -4.08
CA ASP A 42 4.89 8.77 -2.86
C ASP A 42 4.43 9.95 -1.99
N ASN A 43 3.16 10.31 -2.14
CA ASN A 43 2.50 11.38 -1.40
C ASN A 43 1.77 10.82 -0.16
N SER A 44 2.08 9.59 0.29
CA SER A 44 1.47 8.99 1.49
C SER A 44 1.64 9.90 2.72
N GLY A 45 2.75 10.63 2.81
CA GLY A 45 2.97 11.68 3.82
C GLY A 45 1.95 12.84 3.79
N ARG A 46 1.44 13.23 2.62
CA ARG A 46 0.38 14.25 2.50
C ARG A 46 -0.98 13.70 2.93
N ALA A 47 -1.23 12.41 2.73
CA ALA A 47 -2.44 11.74 3.22
C ALA A 47 -2.47 11.70 4.75
N MET A 48 -1.31 11.62 5.41
CA MET A 48 -1.23 11.79 6.86
C MET A 48 -1.64 13.20 7.32
N TRP A 49 -1.32 14.25 6.55
CA TRP A 49 -1.79 15.61 6.88
C TRP A 49 -3.33 15.73 6.85
N ARG A 50 -3.99 14.96 5.96
CA ARG A 50 -5.46 14.81 5.95
C ARG A 50 -5.96 13.93 7.09
N ALA A 51 -5.18 12.93 7.51
CA ALA A 51 -5.45 12.10 8.69
C ALA A 51 -5.48 12.93 9.99
N PHE A 52 -4.57 13.89 10.14
CA PHE A 52 -4.54 14.81 11.27
C PHE A 52 -5.70 15.82 11.28
N LYS A 53 -6.23 16.20 10.12
CA LYS A 53 -7.39 17.10 10.00
C LYS A 53 -8.75 16.45 10.25
N ASN A 54 -8.87 15.12 10.09
CA ASN A 54 -10.15 14.40 10.21
C ASN A 54 -10.17 13.46 11.43
N PRO A 55 -10.96 13.76 12.49
CA PRO A 55 -10.98 12.95 13.71
C PRO A 55 -11.46 11.50 13.49
N GLY A 56 -12.33 11.28 12.49
CA GLY A 56 -12.77 9.93 12.10
C GLY A 56 -11.64 9.04 11.56
N PHE A 57 -10.61 9.63 10.97
CA PHE A 57 -9.47 8.89 10.41
C PHE A 57 -8.48 8.47 11.50
N ILE A 58 -8.28 9.31 12.52
CA ILE A 58 -7.48 8.98 13.71
C ILE A 58 -8.07 7.77 14.44
N SER A 59 -9.40 7.75 14.62
CA SER A 59 -10.11 6.60 15.20
C SER A 59 -9.86 5.32 14.39
N LYS A 60 -9.89 5.43 13.05
CA LYS A 60 -9.60 4.31 12.14
C LYS A 60 -8.16 3.82 12.29
N MET A 61 -7.17 4.73 12.30
CA MET A 61 -5.75 4.39 12.44
C MET A 61 -5.42 3.73 13.78
N ARG A 62 -6.05 4.20 14.88
CA ARG A 62 -5.91 3.58 16.21
C ARG A 62 -6.48 2.17 16.21
N ARG A 63 -7.64 1.96 15.57
CA ARG A 63 -8.29 0.65 15.48
C ARG A 63 -7.49 -0.35 14.64
N THR A 64 -6.82 0.10 13.58
CA THR A 64 -6.07 -0.79 12.66
C THR A 64 -4.58 -0.92 12.97
N ARG A 65 -4.06 -0.33 14.06
CA ARG A 65 -2.62 -0.29 14.39
C ARG A 65 -1.75 0.10 13.18
N ALA A 66 -2.20 1.10 12.42
CA ALA A 66 -1.55 1.51 11.18
C ALA A 66 -0.05 1.87 11.39
N ALA A 67 0.32 2.43 12.55
CA ALA A 67 1.69 2.74 12.89
C ALA A 67 2.62 1.50 12.95
N SER A 68 2.12 0.35 13.40
CA SER A 68 2.92 -0.89 13.45
C SER A 68 2.93 -1.66 12.12
N MET A 69 1.90 -1.48 11.28
CA MET A 69 1.77 -2.15 9.98
C MET A 69 2.61 -1.49 8.88
N TYR A 70 2.64 -0.15 8.82
CA TYR A 70 3.29 0.57 7.72
C TYR A 70 4.75 0.93 8.02
N GLY A 71 5.18 0.85 9.28
CA GLY A 71 6.52 1.26 9.71
C GLY A 71 6.73 2.77 9.65
N LEU A 72 7.57 3.31 10.53
CA LEU A 72 7.91 4.74 10.59
C LEU A 72 8.40 5.30 9.24
N ARG A 73 9.03 4.48 8.40
CA ARG A 73 9.49 4.87 7.07
C ARG A 73 8.35 5.29 6.13
N THR A 74 7.27 4.53 6.05
CA THR A 74 6.13 4.85 5.16
C THR A 74 5.37 6.08 5.63
N ILE A 75 5.39 6.35 6.93
CA ILE A 75 4.83 7.56 7.53
C ILE A 75 5.66 8.80 7.19
N LEU A 76 6.99 8.65 7.11
CA LEU A 76 7.94 9.75 6.89
C LEU A 76 8.35 9.95 5.42
N SER A 77 8.05 8.98 4.55
CA SER A 77 8.18 9.12 3.10
C SER A 77 7.30 10.28 2.61
N GLY A 78 7.94 11.32 2.07
CA GLY A 78 7.26 12.52 1.56
C GLY A 78 6.98 13.62 2.61
N THR A 79 7.49 13.52 3.84
CA THR A 79 7.51 14.64 4.81
C THR A 79 8.92 15.10 5.18
N ILE A 80 9.86 14.17 5.46
CA ILE A 80 11.26 14.49 5.83
C ILE A 80 12.28 13.75 4.94
N LEU A 81 11.91 12.61 4.35
CA LEU A 81 12.76 11.89 3.40
C LEU A 81 12.40 12.25 1.95
N PRO A 82 13.40 12.36 1.05
CA PRO A 82 13.14 12.53 -0.37
C PRO A 82 12.35 11.35 -0.92
N PRO A 83 11.57 11.57 -1.99
CA PRO A 83 10.76 10.53 -2.64
C PRO A 83 11.60 9.34 -3.13
#